data_AF-A0A2A6MKY3-F1
#
_entry.id   AF-A0A2A6MKY3-F1
#
_cell.length_a   1.000
_cell.length_b   1.000
_cell.length_c   1.000
_cell.angle_alpha   90.00
_cell.angle_beta   90.00
_cell.angle_gamma   90.00
#
_symmetry.space_group_name_H-M   'P 1'
#
loop_
_entity.id
_entity.type
_entity.pdbx_description
1 polymer ?
#
loop_
_entity_poly.entity_id
_entity_poly.type
_entity_poly.pdbx_seq_one_letter_code
_entity_poly.pdbx_strand_id
1 'polypeptide(L)' 'MPDECRAHGLRKAGATIAADEGATAHELMAMYGWTRLAMAEVYTKEADRKRLAKAASERLANRM' A
#
# COMPACT_ATOMS: atom_id res chain seq x y z
N MET A 1 2.01 21.15 18.89
CA MET A 1 1.80 20.01 17.97
C MET A 1 1.66 20.60 16.58
N PRO A 2 2.41 20.13 15.56
CA PRO A 2 2.38 20.76 14.25
C PRO A 2 0.98 20.64 13.62
N ASP A 3 0.50 21.74 13.03
CA ASP A 3 -0.89 22.04 12.64
C ASP A 3 -1.45 21.23 11.46
N GLU A 4 -0.80 20.15 11.01
CA GLU A 4 -1.12 19.53 9.72
C GLU A 4 -1.26 18.01 9.71
N CYS A 5 -1.46 17.36 10.87
CA CYS A 5 -2.03 16.01 10.88
C CYS A 5 -3.55 16.07 10.69
N ARG A 6 -3.99 16.52 9.51
CA ARG A 6 -5.40 16.42 9.12
C ARG A 6 -5.76 14.93 9.07
N ALA A 7 -6.91 14.53 9.63
CA ALA A 7 -7.36 13.13 9.70
C ALA A 7 -7.25 12.36 8.37
N HIS A 8 -7.36 13.08 7.24
CA HIS A 8 -7.14 12.56 5.90
C HIS A 8 -5.71 12.03 5.65
N GLY A 9 -4.68 12.73 6.15
CA GLY A 9 -3.28 12.34 6.04
C GLY A 9 -2.98 11.06 6.82
N LEU A 10 -3.52 10.94 8.04
CA LEU A 10 -3.40 9.72 8.86
C LEU A 10 -4.03 8.51 8.18
N ARG A 11 -5.20 8.69 7.56
CA ARG A 11 -5.87 7.61 6.82
C ARG A 11 -5.07 7.14 5.62
N LYS A 12 -4.49 8.07 4.86
CA LYS A 12 -3.61 7.73 3.73
C LYS A 12 -2.39 6.96 4.19
N ALA A 13 -1.71 7.46 5.22
CA ALA A 13 -0.52 6.80 5.77
C ALA A 13 -0.85 5.39 6.27
N GLY A 14 -1.95 5.21 7.01
CA GLY A 14 -2.39 3.89 7.47
C GLY A 14 -2.70 2.93 6.32
N ALA A 15 -3.33 3.40 5.24
CA ALA A 15 -3.63 2.56 4.08
C ALA A 15 -2.36 2.17 3.32
N THR A 16 -1.40 3.08 3.18
CA THR A 16 -0.10 2.80 2.59
C THR A 16 0.66 1.76 3.41
N ILE A 17 0.76 1.92 4.73
CA ILE A 17 1.44 0.97 5.61
C ILE A 17 0.78 -0.41 5.51
N ALA A 18 -0.55 -0.48 5.61
CA ALA A 18 -1.27 -1.75 5.51
C ALA A 18 -1.03 -2.43 4.14
N ALA A 19 -1.03 -1.68 3.04
CA ALA A 19 -0.73 -2.22 1.72
C ALA A 19 0.73 -2.71 1.60
N ASP A 20 1.69 -1.96 2.14
CA ASP A 20 3.12 -2.33 2.12
C ASP A 20 3.39 -3.60 2.97
N GLU A 21 2.61 -3.82 4.05
CA GLU A 21 2.61 -5.07 4.85
C GLU A 21 1.87 -6.24 4.18
N GLY A 22 1.31 -6.03 2.98
CA GLY A 22 0.70 -7.08 2.17
C GLY A 22 -0.83 -7.18 2.29
N ALA A 23 -1.50 -6.18 2.88
CA ALA A 23 -2.96 -6.15 2.86
C ALA A 23 -3.49 -6.09 1.42
N THR A 24 -4.45 -6.95 1.12
CA THR A 24 -5.17 -7.00 -0.14
C THR A 24 -6.13 -5.83 -0.28
N ALA A 25 -6.55 -5.55 -1.52
CA ALA A 25 -7.48 -4.46 -1.78
C ALA A 25 -8.82 -4.65 -1.04
N HIS A 26 -9.27 -5.89 -0.86
CA HIS A 26 -10.50 -6.20 -0.12
C HIS A 26 -10.34 -6.00 1.39
N GLU A 27 -9.18 -6.32 1.96
CA GLU A 27 -8.88 -6.04 3.37
C GLU A 27 -8.84 -4.53 3.63
N LEU A 28 -8.21 -3.75 2.75
CA LEU A 28 -8.23 -2.29 2.84
C LEU A 28 -9.65 -1.72 2.69
N MET A 29 -10.47 -2.30 1.82
CA MET A 29 -11.89 -1.92 1.70
C MET A 29 -12.64 -2.13 3.02
N ALA A 30 -12.43 -3.27 3.68
CA ALA A 30 -13.04 -3.56 4.98
C ALA A 30 -12.53 -2.62 6.09
N MET A 31 -11.23 -2.36 6.14
CA MET A 31 -10.61 -1.49 7.15
C MET A 31 -11.04 -0.03 7.04
N TYR A 32 -11.18 0.48 5.82
CA TYR A 32 -11.40 1.91 5.56
C TYR A 32 -12.81 2.25 5.07
N GLY A 33 -13.71 1.26 5.02
CA GLY A 33 -15.09 1.42 4.57
C GLY A 33 -15.21 1.84 3.11
N TRP A 34 -14.26 1.43 2.26
CA TRP A 34 -14.32 1.76 0.83
C TRP A 34 -15.26 0.82 0.10
N THR A 35 -16.17 1.39 -0.68
CA THR A 35 -17.11 0.63 -1.50
C THR A 35 -16.60 0.41 -2.93
N ARG A 36 -15.58 1.16 -3.35
CA ARG A 36 -14.98 1.07 -4.68
C ARG A 36 -13.61 0.41 -4.60
N LEU A 37 -13.47 -0.71 -5.29
CA LEU A 37 -12.19 -1.45 -5.40
C LEU A 37 -11.06 -0.55 -5.92
N ALA A 38 -11.36 0.30 -6.90
CA ALA A 38 -10.39 1.22 -7.49
C ALA A 38 -9.71 2.14 -6.45
N MET A 39 -10.34 2.46 -5.31
CA MET A 39 -9.70 3.26 -4.27
C MET A 39 -8.68 2.47 -3.45
N ALA A 40 -8.97 1.20 -3.16
CA ALA A 40 -8.05 0.32 -2.46
C ALA A 40 -6.87 -0.07 -3.35
N GLU A 41 -7.14 -0.30 -4.64
CA GLU A 41 -6.13 -0.67 -5.63
C GLU A 41 -5.02 0.37 -5.79
N VAL A 42 -5.28 1.66 -5.54
CA VAL A 42 -4.23 2.68 -5.61
C VAL A 42 -3.08 2.34 -4.66
N TYR A 43 -3.40 1.88 -3.44
CA TYR A 43 -2.40 1.55 -2.43
C TYR A 43 -1.73 0.21 -2.72
N THR A 44 -2.52 -0.81 -3.07
CA THR A 44 -1.96 -2.15 -3.31
C THR A 44 -1.11 -2.22 -4.58
N LYS A 45 -1.47 -1.50 -5.65
CA LYS A 45 -0.65 -1.44 -6.87
C LYS A 45 0.72 -0.82 -6.63
N GLU A 46 0.79 0.22 -5.79
CA GLU A 46 2.07 0.84 -5.45
C GLU A 46 2.94 -0.10 -4.61
N ALA A 47 2.35 -0.74 -3.59
CA ALA A 47 3.03 -1.73 -2.76
C ALA A 47 3.54 -2.93 -3.59
N ASP A 48 2.68 -3.48 -4.46
CA ASP A 48 3.05 -4.57 -5.36
C ASP A 48 4.18 -4.17 -6.31
N ARG A 49 4.17 -2.95 -6.85
CA ARG A 49 5.25 -2.46 -7.71
C ARG A 49 6.59 -2.46 -6.98
N LYS A 50 6.64 -1.99 -5.73
CA LYS A 50 7.87 -2.00 -4.91
C LYS A 50 8.34 -3.42 -4.64
N ARG A 51 7.41 -4.30 -4.24
CA ARG A 51 7.70 -5.71 -3.93
C ARG A 51 8.21 -6.47 -5.15
N LEU A 52 7.54 -6.32 -6.30
CA LEU A 52 7.93 -6.96 -7.55
C LEU A 52 9.28 -6.45 -8.06
N ALA A 53 9.55 -5.15 -7.95
CA ALA A 53 10.85 -4.58 -8.30
C ALA A 53 11.98 -5.20 -7.46
N LYS A 54 11.81 -5.24 -6.13
CA LYS A 54 12.77 -5.88 -5.22
C LYS A 54 12.99 -7.35 -5.56
N ALA A 55 11.90 -8.11 -5.72
CA ALA A 55 11.99 -9.53 -6.06
C ALA A 55 12.66 -9.79 -7.42
N ALA A 56 12.41 -8.93 -8.42
CA ALA A 56 13.09 -9.02 -9.71
C ALA A 56 14.59 -8.72 -9.58
N SER A 57 14.97 -7.69 -8.83
CA SER A 57 16.38 -7.36 -8.56
C SER A 57 17.10 -8.50 -7.83
N GLU A 58 16.49 -9.10 -6.81
CA GLU A 58 17.05 -10.23 -6.08
C GLU A 58 17.26 -11.46 -6.98
N ARG A 59 16.30 -11.75 -7.86
CA ARG A 59 16.42 -12.86 -8.84
C ARG A 59 17.56 -12.63 -9.85
N LEU A 60 17.78 -11.38 -10.25
CA LEU A 60 18.90 -11.02 -11.12
C LEU A 60 20.24 -11.17 -10.39
N ALA A 61 20.32 -10.65 -9.15
CA ALA A 61 21.52 -10.76 -8.32
C ALA A 61 21.90 -12.21 -8.03
N ASN A 62 20.92 -13.09 -7.74
CA ASN A 62 21.18 -14.50 -7.42
C ASN A 62 21.54 -15.36 -8.66
N ARG A 63 21.44 -14.80 -9.87
CA ARG A 63 21.82 -15.48 -11.13
C ARG A 63 23.24 -15.14 -11.57
N MET A 64 23.85 -14.10 -10.98
CA MET A 64 25.19 -13.62 -11.28
C MET A 64 26.20 -14.22 -10.30
#